data_AF-A0AAV6RL60-F1
#
_entry.id   AF-A0AAV6RL60-F1
#
_cell.length_a   1.000
_cell.length_b   1.000
_cell.length_c   1.000
_cell.angle_alpha   90.00
_cell.angle_beta   90.00
_cell.angle_gamma   90.00
#
_symmetry.space_group_name_H-M   'P 1'
#
loop_
_entity.id
_entity.type
_entity.pdbx_description
1 polymer ?
#
loop_
_entity_poly.entity_id
_entity_poly.type
_entity_poly.pdbx_seq_one_letter_code
_entity_poly.pdbx_strand_id
1 'polypeptide(L)'
;MDVNVQSTTDPCCELFHESPRQASSTKFASRSFLLEFPQVTIMLGSGKSPSTSPREQKKKAAEKTADPIRRLGLLENEDVHMMMQGSSMVKIRSARWQKSRNLRLLEDGLTVWCESTKSSRKAKAQQTFAVTEVECVREGCQSENLRRVSASVPETRCFTVVFRGPRKSLDLLCTCEDEAQRWVRGLRTLKERVANMTQKEKLDQYPSQFPISYNKYSPAEAALLC
;
A
#
# COMPACT_ATOMS: atom_id res chain seq x y z
N MET A 1 8.92 34.50 -44.18
CA MET A 1 7.62 34.09 -43.61
C MET A 1 7.95 32.93 -42.71
N ASP A 2 8.47 33.25 -41.55
CA ASP A 2 9.14 32.31 -40.67
C ASP A 2 8.12 31.73 -39.70
N VAL A 3 8.01 30.40 -39.74
CA VAL A 3 7.05 29.62 -38.96
C VAL A 3 7.65 29.44 -37.57
N ASN A 4 7.19 30.24 -36.61
CA ASN A 4 7.58 30.14 -35.22
C ASN A 4 6.88 28.93 -34.56
N VAL A 5 7.66 27.91 -34.21
CA VAL A 5 7.21 26.73 -33.46
C VAL A 5 7.06 27.14 -31.99
N GLN A 6 5.83 27.31 -31.52
CA GLN A 6 5.53 27.50 -30.11
C GLN A 6 5.61 26.14 -29.39
N SER A 7 6.58 26.01 -28.49
CA SER A 7 6.66 24.92 -27.53
C SER A 7 5.57 25.09 -26.47
N THR A 8 4.66 24.12 -26.38
CA THR A 8 3.71 24.03 -25.27
C THR A 8 4.34 23.21 -24.16
N THR A 9 4.93 23.87 -23.18
CA THR A 9 5.33 23.27 -21.90
C THR A 9 4.10 23.14 -21.01
N ASP A 10 3.80 21.91 -20.60
CA ASP A 10 2.74 21.52 -19.68
C ASP A 10 3.05 22.05 -18.24
N PRO A 11 2.18 22.86 -17.61
CA PRO A 11 2.48 23.46 -16.31
C PRO A 11 1.82 22.64 -15.19
N CYS A 12 2.31 21.43 -14.90
CA CYS A 12 1.75 20.62 -13.80
C CYS A 12 2.49 20.75 -12.46
N CYS A 13 3.51 21.59 -12.38
CA CYS A 13 4.23 21.87 -11.14
C CYS A 13 4.48 23.37 -11.07
N GLU A 14 3.68 24.11 -10.30
CA GLU A 14 4.07 25.32 -9.56
C GLU A 14 2.84 25.92 -8.85
N LEU A 15 3.03 26.24 -7.56
CA LEU A 15 2.23 27.14 -6.72
C LEU A 15 0.94 26.61 -6.07
N PHE A 16 1.10 25.98 -4.89
CA PHE A 16 0.38 26.46 -3.71
C PHE A 16 1.34 26.60 -2.53
N HIS A 17 1.73 27.86 -2.31
CA HIS A 17 2.36 28.34 -1.09
C HIS A 17 1.24 28.60 -0.08
N GLU A 18 1.14 27.83 1.01
CA GLU A 18 0.41 28.27 2.20
C GLU A 18 1.33 28.16 3.42
N SER A 19 1.40 29.27 4.15
CA SER A 19 2.35 29.57 5.23
C SER A 19 1.97 28.88 6.56
N PRO A 20 2.89 28.76 7.54
CA PRO A 20 2.74 27.92 8.71
C PRO A 20 1.95 28.60 9.85
N ARG A 21 1.01 27.88 10.46
CA ARG A 21 0.40 28.29 11.74
C ARG A 21 0.95 27.48 12.91
N GLN A 22 1.80 28.19 13.65
CA GLN A 22 2.10 28.14 15.08
C GLN A 22 1.78 26.87 15.89
N ALA A 23 2.85 26.34 16.47
CA ALA A 23 2.84 25.40 17.59
C ALA A 23 2.33 26.08 18.88
N SER A 24 1.46 25.38 19.61
CA SER A 24 1.21 25.64 21.02
C SER A 24 1.50 24.36 21.82
N SER A 25 2.53 24.46 22.65
CA SER A 25 3.01 23.48 23.61
C SER A 25 2.03 23.31 24.77
N THR A 26 1.55 22.10 25.02
CA THR A 26 1.02 21.68 26.32
C THR A 26 1.53 20.29 26.70
N LYS A 27 2.51 20.36 27.60
CA LYS A 27 3.08 19.39 28.54
C LYS A 27 2.45 17.98 28.58
N PHE A 28 3.29 17.00 28.25
CA PHE A 28 3.13 15.58 28.52
C PHE A 28 3.31 15.33 30.03
N ALA A 29 2.24 14.91 30.71
CA ALA A 29 2.35 14.34 32.05
C ALA A 29 2.38 12.81 31.92
N SER A 30 3.58 12.23 32.01
CA SER A 30 3.76 10.79 32.19
C SER A 30 3.11 10.36 33.50
N ARG A 31 2.05 9.55 33.40
CA ARG A 31 1.62 8.70 34.52
C ARG A 31 2.10 7.28 34.26
N SER A 32 3.24 6.98 34.87
CA SER A 32 3.70 5.63 35.14
C SER A 32 2.66 4.93 36.01
N PHE A 33 2.09 3.84 35.51
CA PHE A 33 1.48 2.82 36.35
C PHE A 33 2.35 1.58 36.24
N LEU A 34 3.14 1.37 37.30
CA LEU A 34 3.83 0.12 37.58
C LEU A 34 2.77 -0.96 37.78
N LEU A 35 2.81 -1.99 36.94
CA LEU A 35 2.22 -3.28 37.27
C LEU A 35 3.34 -4.12 37.88
N GLU A 36 3.27 -4.32 39.19
CA GLU A 36 4.03 -5.34 39.92
C GLU A 36 3.74 -6.71 39.30
N PHE A 37 4.79 -7.39 38.87
CA PHE A 37 4.77 -8.83 38.63
C PHE A 37 5.65 -9.50 39.70
N PRO A 38 5.17 -10.58 40.35
CA PRO A 38 5.93 -11.26 41.40
C PRO A 38 7.18 -11.92 40.83
N GLN A 39 8.27 -11.78 41.59
CA GLN A 39 9.58 -12.36 41.27
C GLN A 39 9.54 -13.89 41.33
N VAL A 40 9.94 -14.53 40.25
CA VAL A 40 10.31 -15.96 40.24
C VAL A 40 11.83 -16.04 40.12
N THR A 41 12.48 -16.35 41.24
CA THR A 41 13.91 -16.67 41.32
C THR A 41 14.18 -18.01 40.64
N ILE A 42 14.98 -18.03 39.57
CA ILE A 42 15.57 -19.25 39.04
C ILE A 42 17.08 -19.22 39.32
N MET A 43 17.53 -20.22 40.06
CA MET A 43 18.90 -20.43 40.53
C MET A 43 19.85 -20.83 39.39
N LEU A 44 21.10 -20.42 39.55
CA LEU A 44 22.24 -20.63 38.65
C LEU A 44 22.55 -22.11 38.39
N GLY A 45 22.72 -22.47 37.13
CA GLY A 45 23.39 -23.71 36.68
C GLY A 45 24.60 -23.37 35.83
N SER A 46 25.79 -23.68 36.35
CA SER A 46 27.09 -23.51 35.69
C SER A 46 27.34 -24.64 34.69
N GLY A 47 27.62 -24.31 33.43
CA GLY A 47 28.02 -25.24 32.37
C GLY A 47 28.95 -24.54 31.37
N LYS A 48 30.09 -25.17 31.08
CA LYS A 48 31.30 -24.53 30.54
C LYS A 48 31.61 -24.98 29.10
N SER A 49 31.61 -24.02 28.16
CA SER A 49 32.28 -23.98 26.81
C SER A 49 31.82 -25.00 25.73
N PRO A 50 31.93 -24.75 24.39
CA PRO A 50 33.01 -24.04 23.69
C PRO A 50 32.59 -22.84 22.82
N SER A 51 33.55 -21.93 22.66
CA SER A 51 33.48 -20.69 21.89
C SER A 51 33.33 -20.93 20.38
N THR A 52 32.17 -20.57 19.84
CA THR A 52 32.03 -20.17 18.44
C THR A 52 31.56 -18.72 18.42
N SER A 53 32.28 -17.88 17.67
CA SER A 53 32.14 -16.43 17.77
C SER A 53 30.72 -15.97 17.37
N PRO A 54 30.06 -15.06 18.11
CA PRO A 54 28.72 -14.55 17.77
C PRO A 54 28.65 -13.75 16.45
N ARG A 55 29.81 -13.48 15.82
CA ARG A 55 29.95 -12.53 14.71
C ARG A 55 29.61 -13.14 13.34
N GLU A 56 29.75 -14.46 13.18
CA GLU A 56 29.43 -15.15 11.91
C GLU A 56 27.96 -15.56 11.79
N GLN A 57 27.30 -15.93 12.89
CA GLN A 57 25.86 -16.24 12.87
C GLN A 57 25.00 -14.99 12.62
N LYS A 58 25.46 -13.81 13.06
CA LYS A 58 24.77 -12.54 12.83
C LYS A 58 24.79 -12.11 11.35
N LYS A 59 25.80 -12.54 10.58
CA LYS A 59 25.85 -12.30 9.12
C LYS A 59 24.90 -13.22 8.35
N LYS A 60 24.83 -14.51 8.71
CA LYS A 60 23.94 -15.50 8.06
C LYS A 60 22.45 -15.30 8.38
N ALA A 61 22.12 -14.69 9.52
CA ALA A 61 20.74 -14.36 9.89
C ALA A 61 20.25 -13.06 9.23
N ALA A 62 21.14 -12.06 9.05
CA ALA A 62 20.80 -10.80 8.40
C ALA A 62 20.61 -10.92 6.87
N GLU A 63 21.25 -11.91 6.24
CA GLU A 63 21.11 -12.18 4.81
C GLU A 63 19.82 -12.95 4.46
N LYS A 64 19.17 -13.58 5.45
CA LYS A 64 17.88 -14.27 5.26
C LYS A 64 16.66 -13.34 5.27
N THR A 65 16.77 -12.14 5.84
CA THR A 65 15.80 -11.06 5.70
C THR A 65 16.14 -10.22 4.47
N ALA A 66 16.22 -10.85 3.30
CA ALA A 66 16.23 -10.06 2.08
C ALA A 66 14.86 -9.38 2.00
N ASP A 67 14.87 -8.05 1.89
CA ASP A 67 13.71 -7.20 1.73
C ASP A 67 12.71 -7.87 0.76
N PRO A 68 11.48 -8.17 1.22
CA PRO A 68 10.46 -8.82 0.41
C PRO A 68 10.29 -8.17 -0.98
N ILE A 69 10.45 -6.84 -1.06
CA ILE A 69 10.35 -6.08 -2.30
C ILE A 69 11.53 -6.37 -3.25
N ARG A 70 12.75 -6.55 -2.72
CA ARG A 70 13.93 -6.92 -3.52
C ARG A 70 13.79 -8.28 -4.17
N ARG A 71 13.30 -9.28 -3.42
CA ARG A 71 13.11 -10.64 -3.96
C ARG A 71 12.04 -10.70 -5.04
N LEU A 72 11.04 -9.83 -4.96
CA LEU A 72 10.01 -9.73 -5.98
C LEU A 72 10.44 -8.93 -7.20
N GLY A 73 11.68 -8.37 -7.23
CA GLY A 73 12.16 -7.49 -8.29
C GLY A 73 11.35 -6.19 -8.40
N LEU A 74 10.69 -5.78 -7.32
CA LEU A 74 9.72 -4.68 -7.31
C LEU A 74 10.37 -3.30 -7.23
N LEU A 75 11.59 -3.22 -6.69
CA LEU A 75 12.32 -1.96 -6.57
C LEU A 75 12.69 -1.32 -7.91
N GLU A 76 12.78 -2.10 -8.98
CA GLU A 76 13.15 -1.61 -10.31
C GLU A 76 11.93 -1.15 -11.12
N ASN A 77 10.71 -1.33 -10.59
CA ASN A 77 9.50 -0.90 -11.26
C ASN A 77 9.11 0.52 -10.78
N GLU A 78 9.21 1.49 -11.68
CA GLU A 78 8.91 2.91 -11.42
C GLU A 78 7.47 3.15 -10.93
N ASP A 79 6.49 2.39 -11.43
CA ASP A 79 5.09 2.51 -11.00
C ASP A 79 4.96 2.08 -9.53
N VAL A 80 5.59 0.95 -9.17
CA VAL A 80 5.61 0.44 -7.79
C VAL A 80 6.36 1.40 -6.87
N HIS A 81 7.48 1.95 -7.33
CA HIS A 81 8.25 2.93 -6.56
C HIS A 81 7.41 4.18 -6.26
N MET A 82 6.68 4.70 -7.26
CA MET A 82 5.75 5.81 -7.06
C MET A 82 4.64 5.44 -6.06
N MET A 83 4.04 4.25 -6.18
CA MET A 83 3.03 3.80 -5.22
C MET A 83 3.57 3.73 -3.78
N MET A 84 4.84 3.40 -3.58
CA MET A 84 5.49 3.38 -2.26
C MET A 84 5.74 4.79 -1.70
N GLN A 85 6.03 5.78 -2.55
CA GLN A 85 6.08 7.18 -2.14
C GLN A 85 4.69 7.66 -1.70
N GLY A 86 3.66 7.18 -2.41
CA GLY A 86 2.25 7.43 -2.12
C GLY A 86 1.71 8.65 -2.86
N SER A 87 0.39 8.68 -2.98
CA SER A 87 -0.35 9.64 -3.80
C SER A 87 -1.53 10.22 -3.04
N SER A 88 -1.78 11.53 -3.21
CA SER A 88 -3.00 12.17 -2.77
C SER A 88 -4.04 12.10 -3.88
N MET A 89 -5.17 11.46 -3.60
CA MET A 89 -6.23 11.27 -4.60
C MET A 89 -7.62 11.40 -3.96
N VAL A 90 -8.62 11.72 -4.76
CA VAL A 90 -10.00 11.89 -4.28
C VAL A 90 -10.69 10.54 -4.27
N LYS A 91 -11.07 10.08 -3.08
CA LYS A 91 -11.94 8.92 -2.90
C LYS A 91 -13.39 9.33 -3.07
N ILE A 92 -14.06 8.69 -4.03
CA ILE A 92 -15.45 8.99 -4.38
C ILE A 92 -16.33 7.88 -3.81
N ARG A 93 -17.39 8.25 -3.10
CA ARG A 93 -18.42 7.30 -2.60
C ARG A 93 -19.83 7.68 -3.00
N SER A 94 -20.02 8.92 -3.41
CA SER A 94 -21.23 9.46 -4.03
C SER A 94 -20.90 10.83 -4.61
N ALA A 95 -21.82 11.41 -5.39
CA ALA A 95 -21.65 12.77 -5.92
C ALA A 95 -21.37 13.81 -4.81
N ARG A 96 -21.94 13.63 -3.61
CA ARG A 96 -21.75 14.54 -2.46
C ARG A 96 -20.60 14.12 -1.54
N TRP A 97 -20.15 12.87 -1.59
CA TRP A 97 -19.05 12.37 -0.77
C TRP A 97 -17.84 12.10 -1.65
N GLN A 98 -16.97 13.09 -1.70
CA GLN A 98 -15.69 13.06 -2.37
C GLN A 98 -14.67 13.61 -1.40
N LYS A 99 -13.63 12.84 -1.08
CA LYS A 99 -12.66 13.23 -0.05
C LYS A 99 -11.25 12.87 -0.48
N SER A 100 -10.36 13.86 -0.45
CA SER A 100 -8.92 13.66 -0.63
C SER A 100 -8.39 12.72 0.45
N ARG A 101 -7.61 11.72 0.03
CA ARG A 101 -6.98 10.70 0.86
C ARG A 101 -5.61 10.38 0.28
N ASN A 102 -4.67 10.13 1.17
CA ASN A 102 -3.41 9.51 0.79
C ASN A 102 -3.59 7.99 0.60
N LEU A 103 -3.07 7.47 -0.51
CA LEU A 103 -2.97 6.06 -0.83
C LEU A 103 -1.48 5.70 -0.97
N ARG A 104 -1.02 4.60 -0.36
CA ARG A 104 0.39 4.24 -0.39
C ARG A 104 0.59 2.72 -0.31
N LEU A 105 1.47 2.18 -1.13
CA LEU A 105 1.97 0.81 -0.99
C LEU A 105 2.97 0.75 0.17
N LEU A 106 2.80 -0.19 1.09
CA LEU A 106 3.69 -0.35 2.23
C LEU A 106 4.98 -1.08 1.83
N GLU A 107 5.96 -1.04 2.74
CA GLU A 107 7.29 -1.66 2.58
C GLU A 107 7.27 -3.18 2.42
N ASP A 108 6.14 -3.83 2.67
CA ASP A 108 5.99 -5.26 2.36
C ASP A 108 5.74 -5.52 0.87
N GLY A 109 5.45 -4.47 0.08
CA GLY A 109 5.15 -4.56 -1.34
C GLY A 109 3.81 -5.21 -1.67
N LEU A 110 3.01 -5.58 -0.67
CA LEU A 110 1.76 -6.33 -0.84
C LEU A 110 0.56 -5.72 -0.13
N THR A 111 0.79 -4.77 0.79
CA THR A 111 -0.27 -4.10 1.52
C THR A 111 -0.39 -2.67 1.04
N VAL A 112 -1.58 -2.27 0.61
CA VAL A 112 -1.89 -0.88 0.29
C VAL A 112 -2.63 -0.25 1.46
N TRP A 113 -2.12 0.88 1.93
CA TRP A 113 -2.75 1.73 2.92
C TRP A 113 -3.55 2.85 2.24
N CYS A 114 -4.76 3.07 2.75
CA CYS A 114 -5.69 4.12 2.38
C CYS A 114 -6.03 4.92 3.62
N GLU A 115 -5.72 6.21 3.57
CA GLU A 115 -6.00 7.13 4.65
C GLU A 115 -7.49 7.12 5.02
N SER A 116 -7.76 7.24 6.31
CA SER A 116 -9.11 7.41 6.83
C SER A 116 -9.08 8.33 8.04
N THR A 117 -9.92 9.36 7.99
CA THR A 117 -10.13 10.30 9.10
C THR A 117 -11.06 9.72 10.18
N LYS A 118 -11.61 8.52 10.00
CA LYS A 118 -12.48 7.88 10.99
C LYS A 118 -11.66 7.30 12.13
N SER A 119 -12.11 7.55 13.37
CA SER A 119 -11.47 7.09 14.59
C SER A 119 -11.91 5.69 15.04
N SER A 120 -12.99 5.14 14.49
CA SER A 120 -13.50 3.84 14.95
C SER A 120 -12.53 2.70 14.64
N ARG A 121 -12.43 1.73 15.57
CA ARG A 121 -11.58 0.54 15.42
C ARG A 121 -11.82 -0.19 14.09
N LYS A 122 -13.09 -0.36 13.71
CA LYS A 122 -13.48 -0.96 12.43
C LYS A 122 -12.95 -0.18 11.22
N ALA A 123 -12.97 1.15 11.28
CA ALA A 123 -12.46 1.96 10.19
C ALA A 123 -10.93 1.93 10.11
N LYS A 124 -10.23 1.90 11.25
CA LYS A 124 -8.77 1.71 11.30
C LYS A 124 -8.35 0.36 10.72
N ALA A 125 -9.06 -0.72 11.04
CA ALA A 125 -8.82 -2.04 10.48
C ALA A 125 -9.06 -2.11 8.95
N GLN A 126 -9.88 -1.22 8.39
CA GLN A 126 -10.16 -1.14 6.94
C GLN A 126 -9.27 -0.14 6.20
N GLN A 127 -8.32 0.52 6.89
CA GLN A 127 -7.40 1.45 6.23
C GLN A 127 -6.48 0.73 5.26
N THR A 128 -6.12 -0.52 5.53
CA THR A 128 -5.30 -1.32 4.63
C THR A 128 -6.14 -2.31 3.82
N PHE A 129 -5.57 -2.80 2.73
CA PHE A 129 -6.00 -4.00 2.01
C PHE A 129 -4.76 -4.69 1.40
N ALA A 130 -4.79 -6.00 1.32
CA ALA A 130 -3.75 -6.76 0.62
C ALA A 130 -4.01 -6.76 -0.91
N VAL A 131 -2.94 -6.81 -1.70
CA VAL A 131 -3.01 -6.98 -3.17
C VAL A 131 -3.81 -8.23 -3.55
N THR A 132 -3.75 -9.28 -2.73
CA THR A 132 -4.51 -10.53 -2.90
C THR A 132 -6.03 -10.35 -2.81
N GLU A 133 -6.48 -9.33 -2.09
CA GLU A 133 -7.90 -8.97 -1.99
C GLU A 133 -8.39 -8.28 -3.27
N VAL A 134 -7.51 -7.78 -4.15
CA VAL A 134 -7.90 -7.10 -5.38
C VAL A 134 -8.32 -8.12 -6.43
N GLU A 135 -9.57 -8.03 -6.87
CA GLU A 135 -10.11 -8.85 -7.95
C GLU A 135 -9.65 -8.31 -9.31
N CYS A 136 -9.91 -7.03 -9.59
CA CYS A 136 -9.50 -6.34 -10.80
C CYS A 136 -9.41 -4.82 -10.61
N VAL A 137 -8.80 -4.13 -11.57
CA VAL A 137 -8.70 -2.67 -11.61
C VAL A 137 -9.33 -2.19 -12.91
N ARG A 138 -10.38 -1.38 -12.79
CA ARG A 138 -11.13 -0.83 -13.92
C ARG A 138 -10.71 0.60 -14.15
N GLU A 139 -10.26 0.90 -15.36
CA GLU A 139 -9.89 2.27 -15.76
C GLU A 139 -11.13 3.07 -16.14
N GLY A 140 -11.04 4.38 -15.96
CA GLY A 140 -12.09 5.30 -16.34
C GLY A 140 -13.27 5.39 -15.38
N CYS A 141 -14.39 5.89 -15.88
CA CYS A 141 -15.60 6.18 -15.10
C CYS A 141 -16.57 5.00 -15.12
N GLN A 142 -16.07 3.77 -14.90
CA GLN A 142 -16.86 2.56 -15.10
C GLN A 142 -17.72 2.14 -13.90
N SER A 143 -17.49 2.70 -12.71
CA SER A 143 -18.34 2.43 -11.55
C SER A 143 -19.54 3.36 -11.48
N GLU A 144 -20.58 2.94 -10.76
CA GLU A 144 -21.79 3.76 -10.57
C GLU A 144 -21.48 5.14 -9.95
N ASN A 145 -20.55 5.20 -8.99
CA ASN A 145 -20.21 6.47 -8.35
C ASN A 145 -19.39 7.38 -9.27
N LEU A 146 -18.48 6.82 -10.08
CA LEU A 146 -17.70 7.60 -11.04
C LEU A 146 -18.56 8.09 -12.21
N ARG A 147 -19.46 7.24 -12.75
CA ARG A 147 -20.42 7.66 -13.77
C ARG A 147 -21.23 8.89 -13.36
N ARG A 148 -21.64 8.96 -12.08
CA ARG A 148 -22.41 10.10 -11.53
C ARG A 148 -21.65 11.42 -11.51
N VAL A 149 -20.31 11.40 -11.59
CA VAL A 149 -19.47 12.61 -11.58
C VAL A 149 -18.70 12.80 -12.90
N SER A 150 -18.80 11.86 -13.84
CA SER A 150 -18.06 11.83 -15.12
C SER A 150 -18.17 13.10 -15.95
N ALA A 151 -19.30 13.80 -15.90
CA ALA A 151 -19.48 15.08 -16.61
C ALA A 151 -18.56 16.21 -16.11
N SER A 152 -17.96 16.05 -14.92
CA SER A 152 -17.13 17.07 -14.26
C SER A 152 -15.67 16.66 -14.08
N VAL A 153 -15.31 15.43 -14.42
CA VAL A 153 -13.97 14.89 -14.18
C VAL A 153 -13.44 14.19 -15.42
N PRO A 154 -12.14 14.34 -15.75
CA PRO A 154 -11.55 13.65 -16.89
C PRO A 154 -11.48 12.14 -16.60
N GLU A 155 -12.04 11.34 -17.51
CA GLU A 155 -12.12 9.88 -17.34
C GLU A 155 -10.74 9.24 -17.19
N THR A 156 -9.72 9.75 -17.89
CA THR A 156 -8.35 9.22 -17.84
C THR A 156 -7.67 9.34 -16.48
N ARG A 157 -8.20 10.16 -15.56
CA ARG A 157 -7.71 10.29 -14.18
C ARG A 157 -8.45 9.40 -13.18
N CYS A 158 -9.44 8.65 -13.64
CA CYS A 158 -10.30 7.83 -12.79
C CYS A 158 -9.97 6.35 -12.91
N PHE A 159 -10.10 5.64 -11.78
CA PHE A 159 -10.12 4.18 -11.79
C PHE A 159 -10.86 3.64 -10.57
N THR A 160 -11.24 2.37 -10.64
CA THR A 160 -11.87 1.62 -9.55
C THR A 160 -11.06 0.39 -9.21
N VAL A 161 -10.69 0.23 -7.94
CA VAL A 161 -10.18 -1.04 -7.40
C VAL A 161 -11.36 -1.89 -6.94
N VAL A 162 -11.56 -3.04 -7.57
CA VAL A 162 -12.59 -4.01 -7.21
C VAL A 162 -11.98 -5.06 -6.29
N PHE A 163 -12.62 -5.33 -5.17
CA PHE A 163 -12.15 -6.31 -4.20
C PHE A 163 -12.96 -7.61 -4.28
N ARG A 164 -12.28 -8.72 -3.99
CA ARG A 164 -12.92 -10.00 -3.72
C ARG A 164 -13.64 -9.95 -2.37
N GLY A 165 -14.76 -10.65 -2.28
CA GLY A 165 -15.51 -10.80 -1.03
C GLY A 165 -16.33 -9.56 -0.64
N PRO A 166 -16.54 -9.29 0.67
CA PRO A 166 -17.54 -8.31 1.12
C PRO A 166 -17.06 -6.86 1.13
N ARG A 167 -15.79 -6.61 0.78
CA ARG A 167 -15.21 -5.26 0.79
C ARG A 167 -15.76 -4.46 -0.39
N LYS A 168 -16.24 -3.25 -0.12
CA LYS A 168 -16.73 -2.34 -1.18
C LYS A 168 -15.57 -1.87 -2.04
N SER A 169 -15.80 -1.79 -3.36
CA SER A 169 -14.86 -1.22 -4.31
C SER A 169 -14.44 0.21 -3.94
N LEU A 170 -13.25 0.58 -4.39
CA LEU A 170 -12.63 1.86 -4.14
C LEU A 170 -12.60 2.67 -5.44
N ASP A 171 -13.44 3.70 -5.53
CA ASP A 171 -13.48 4.64 -6.64
C ASP A 171 -12.56 5.83 -6.38
N LEU A 172 -11.67 6.11 -7.32
CA LEU A 172 -10.57 7.06 -7.17
C LEU A 172 -10.47 8.00 -8.36
N LEU A 173 -10.14 9.26 -8.06
CA LEU A 173 -9.77 10.30 -9.00
C LEU A 173 -8.39 10.84 -8.62
N CYS A 174 -7.39 10.64 -9.47
CA CYS A 174 -6.03 11.12 -9.29
C CYS A 174 -5.87 12.59 -9.68
N THR A 175 -4.73 13.18 -9.32
CA THR A 175 -4.41 14.57 -9.67
C THR A 175 -4.18 14.72 -11.17
N CYS A 176 -3.48 13.76 -11.78
CA CYS A 176 -3.18 13.70 -13.21
C CYS A 176 -3.39 12.29 -13.79
N GLU A 177 -3.34 12.20 -15.12
CA GLU A 177 -3.53 10.94 -15.85
C GLU A 177 -2.35 9.99 -15.66
N ASP A 178 -1.12 10.50 -15.69
CA ASP A 178 0.08 9.68 -15.44
C ASP A 178 -0.02 8.99 -14.07
N GLU A 179 -0.39 9.71 -13.02
CA GLU A 179 -0.57 9.14 -11.68
C GLU A 179 -1.63 8.03 -11.66
N ALA A 180 -2.78 8.22 -12.32
CA ALA A 180 -3.81 7.18 -12.44
C ALA A 180 -3.27 5.93 -13.15
N GLN A 181 -2.59 6.13 -14.28
CA GLN A 181 -2.02 5.05 -15.08
C GLN A 181 -0.95 4.27 -14.31
N ARG A 182 -0.06 4.95 -13.60
CA ARG A 182 0.94 4.28 -12.74
C ARG A 182 0.29 3.46 -11.63
N TRP A 183 -0.73 3.96 -10.95
CA TRP A 183 -1.46 3.18 -9.94
C TRP A 183 -2.12 1.93 -10.53
N VAL A 184 -2.74 2.06 -11.70
CA VAL A 184 -3.39 0.95 -12.40
C VAL A 184 -2.36 -0.11 -12.81
N ARG A 185 -1.29 0.28 -13.49
CA ARG A 185 -0.21 -0.62 -13.95
C ARG A 185 0.51 -1.26 -12.78
N GLY A 186 0.81 -0.50 -11.72
CA GLY A 186 1.47 -1.00 -10.53
C GLY A 186 0.60 -2.02 -9.78
N LEU A 187 -0.69 -1.76 -9.58
CA LEU A 187 -1.61 -2.74 -8.98
C LEU A 187 -1.72 -4.03 -9.82
N ARG A 188 -1.80 -3.92 -11.16
CA ARG A 188 -1.81 -5.10 -12.06
C ARG A 188 -0.51 -5.89 -11.95
N THR A 189 0.64 -5.20 -12.01
CA THR A 189 1.98 -5.80 -11.86
C THR A 189 2.12 -6.55 -10.54
N LEU A 190 1.67 -5.94 -9.44
CA LEU A 190 1.71 -6.56 -8.12
C LEU A 190 0.86 -7.83 -8.06
N LYS A 191 -0.36 -7.80 -8.63
CA LYS A 191 -1.24 -8.97 -8.70
C LYS A 191 -0.59 -10.12 -9.48
N GLU A 192 -0.04 -9.83 -10.65
CA GLU A 192 0.63 -10.83 -11.50
C GLU A 192 1.82 -11.46 -10.78
N ARG A 193 2.65 -10.64 -10.14
CA ARG A 193 3.79 -11.14 -9.36
C ARG A 193 3.34 -12.04 -8.22
N VAL A 194 2.32 -11.64 -7.47
CA VAL A 194 1.74 -12.49 -6.40
C VAL A 194 1.16 -13.78 -6.97
N ALA A 195 0.52 -13.75 -8.13
CA ALA A 195 0.00 -14.96 -8.77
C ALA A 195 1.14 -15.93 -9.14
N ASN A 196 2.26 -15.40 -9.64
CA ASN A 196 3.42 -16.17 -10.08
C ASN A 196 4.34 -16.65 -8.95
N MET A 197 4.22 -16.10 -7.74
CA MET A 197 4.95 -16.61 -6.57
C MET A 197 4.52 -18.05 -6.22
N THR A 198 5.50 -18.91 -5.97
CA THR A 198 5.27 -20.26 -5.45
C THR A 198 4.62 -20.19 -4.07
N GLN A 199 3.88 -21.23 -3.68
CA GLN A 199 3.26 -21.30 -2.36
C GLN A 199 4.29 -21.23 -1.22
N LYS A 200 5.46 -21.85 -1.42
CA LYS A 200 6.57 -21.77 -0.47
C LYS A 200 7.05 -20.33 -0.30
N GLU A 201 7.26 -19.59 -1.39
CA GLU A 201 7.67 -18.18 -1.31
C GLU A 201 6.60 -17.32 -0.62
N LYS A 202 5.32 -17.56 -0.91
CA LYS A 202 4.21 -16.87 -0.23
C LYS A 202 4.25 -17.08 1.29
N LEU A 203 4.44 -18.31 1.74
CA LEU A 203 4.49 -18.67 3.17
C LEU A 203 5.79 -18.21 3.86
N ASP A 204 6.93 -18.38 3.20
CA ASP A 204 8.24 -18.00 3.75
C ASP A 204 8.37 -16.47 3.88
N GLN A 205 7.76 -15.72 2.96
CA GLN A 205 7.91 -14.27 2.87
C GLN A 205 6.76 -13.49 3.53
N TYR A 206 5.53 -14.01 3.46
CA TYR A 206 4.33 -13.31 3.94
C TYR A 206 3.35 -14.25 4.67
N PRO A 207 3.78 -14.90 5.76
CA PRO A 207 2.99 -15.93 6.44
C PRO A 207 1.63 -15.41 6.95
N SER A 208 1.53 -14.13 7.31
CA SER A 208 0.28 -13.49 7.76
C SER A 208 -0.69 -13.17 6.61
N GLN A 209 -0.20 -12.99 5.39
CA GLN A 209 -1.01 -12.62 4.22
C GLN A 209 -1.52 -13.85 3.45
N PHE A 210 -0.83 -14.99 3.56
CA PHE A 210 -1.16 -16.22 2.85
C PHE A 210 -1.26 -17.43 3.78
N PRO A 211 -2.27 -17.51 4.68
CA PRO A 211 -2.50 -18.72 5.44
C PRO A 211 -2.79 -19.92 4.52
N ILE A 212 -2.40 -21.11 4.98
CA ILE A 212 -2.42 -22.38 4.23
C ILE A 212 -3.82 -22.72 3.64
N SER A 213 -4.89 -22.13 4.17
CA SER A 213 -6.27 -22.33 3.72
C SER A 213 -6.67 -21.60 2.41
N TYR A 214 -5.85 -20.72 1.84
CA TYR A 214 -6.16 -19.99 0.58
C TYR A 214 -6.10 -20.86 -0.70
N ASN A 215 -6.09 -22.19 -0.55
CA ASN A 215 -5.88 -23.22 -1.59
C ASN A 215 -7.04 -23.38 -2.59
N LYS A 216 -7.86 -22.35 -2.85
CA LYS A 216 -9.07 -22.45 -3.69
C LYS A 216 -9.10 -21.57 -4.95
N TYR A 217 -8.14 -20.67 -5.17
CA TYR A 217 -8.13 -19.84 -6.37
C TYR A 217 -7.00 -20.29 -7.31
N SER A 218 -7.38 -21.02 -8.35
CA SER A 218 -6.50 -21.44 -9.44
C SER A 218 -6.04 -20.21 -10.24
N PRO A 219 -4.75 -20.09 -10.60
CA PRO A 219 -4.26 -19.03 -11.49
C PRO A 219 -5.02 -18.94 -12.83
N ALA A 220 -5.61 -20.04 -13.30
CA ALA A 220 -6.31 -20.11 -14.59
C ALA A 220 -7.60 -19.28 -14.64
N GLU A 221 -8.27 -19.00 -13.51
CA GLU A 221 -9.50 -18.19 -13.50
C GLU A 221 -9.21 -16.68 -13.49
N ALA A 222 -8.01 -16.27 -13.08
CA ALA A 222 -7.64 -14.85 -13.05
C ALA A 222 -7.34 -14.27 -14.44
N ALA A 223 -7.01 -15.12 -15.43
CA ALA A 223 -6.71 -14.71 -16.80
C ALA A 223 -7.96 -14.54 -17.69
N LEU A 224 -9.15 -14.94 -17.21
CA LEU A 224 -10.40 -14.95 -17.98
C LEU A 224 -11.30 -13.72 -17.72
N LEU A 225 -10.86 -12.76 -16.90
CA LEU A 225 -11.68 -11.62 -16.45
C LEU A 225 -11.04 -10.23 -16.69
N CYS A 226 -10.07 -10.13 -17.60
CA CYS A 226 -9.58 -8.87 -18.14
C CYS A 226 -10.02 -8.73 -19.60
#